data_AF-A0A957LC71-F1
#
_entry.id   AF-A0A957LC71-F1
#
_cell.length_a   1.000
_cell.length_b   1.000
_cell.length_c   1.000
_cell.angle_alpha   90.00
_cell.angle_beta   90.00
_cell.angle_gamma   90.00
#
_symmetry.space_group_name_H-M   'P 1'
#
loop_
_entity.id
_entity.type
_entity.pdbx_description
1 polymer ?
#
loop_
_entity_poly.entity_id
_entity_poly.type
_entity_poly.pdbx_seq_one_letter_code
_entity_poly.pdbx_strand_id
1 'polypeptide(L)' 'MEITINLPEKQFMTESPAQVASKIQLYAAFGLYQTGEISVGAACELAGVDRYTFLALCKQHGLVLLTQTPDELEADFLNL' A
#
# COMPACT_ATOMS: atom_id res chain seq x y z
N MET A 1 15.15 8.90 4.66
CA MET A 1 15.32 9.39 3.27
C MET A 1 14.23 10.40 3.00
N GLU A 2 14.53 11.52 2.36
CA GLU A 2 13.54 12.53 1.98
C GLU A 2 13.28 12.43 0.47
N ILE A 3 12.01 12.33 0.08
CA ILE A 3 11.56 12.30 -1.32
C ILE A 3 10.57 13.46 -1.50
N THR A 4 10.81 14.34 -2.47
CA THR A 4 9.94 15.47 -2.80
C THR A 4 9.19 15.20 -4.11
N ILE A 5 7.86 15.36 -4.09
CA ILE A 5 7.00 15.22 -5.28
C ILE A 5 6.27 16.53 -5.51
N ASN A 6 6.39 17.09 -6.71
CA ASN A 6 5.63 18.27 -7.11
C ASN A 6 4.22 17.86 -7.54
N LEU A 7 3.20 18.38 -6.84
CA LEU A 7 1.80 18.11 -7.14
C LEU A 7 1.09 19.37 -7.66
N PRO A 8 0.11 19.23 -8.56
CA PRO A 8 -0.67 20.37 -9.00
C PRO A 8 -1.61 20.84 -7.88
N GLU A 9 -1.55 22.12 -7.54
CA GLU A 9 -2.24 22.67 -6.36
C GLU A 9 -3.78 22.65 -6.49
N LYS A 10 -4.29 22.82 -7.71
CA LYS A 10 -5.73 23.02 -7.97
C LYS A 10 -6.60 21.86 -7.48
N GLN A 11 -6.06 20.64 -7.45
CA GLN A 11 -6.78 19.43 -7.09
C GLN A 11 -6.87 19.21 -5.57
N PHE A 12 -6.04 19.90 -4.78
CA PHE A 12 -5.89 19.64 -3.34
C PHE A 12 -6.15 20.89 -2.47
N MET A 13 -6.78 21.92 -3.03
CA MET A 13 -7.02 23.22 -2.36
C MET A 13 -7.74 23.12 -1.01
N THR A 14 -8.52 22.05 -0.77
CA THR A 14 -9.29 21.85 0.47
C THR A 14 -8.55 21.04 1.53
N GLU A 15 -7.34 20.56 1.23
CA GLU A 15 -6.58 19.65 2.09
C GLU A 15 -5.24 20.27 2.48
N SER A 16 -4.83 20.08 3.73
CA SER A 16 -3.50 20.47 4.18
C SER A 16 -2.42 19.61 3.49
N PRO A 17 -1.18 20.11 3.34
CA PRO A 17 -0.08 19.33 2.77
C PRO A 17 0.14 17.97 3.43
N ALA A 18 -0.09 17.87 4.75
CA ALA A 18 0.00 16.61 5.48
C ALA A 18 -1.07 15.60 5.05
N GLN A 19 -2.32 16.05 4.88
CA GLN A 19 -3.41 15.19 4.39
C GLN A 19 -3.14 14.71 2.96
N VAL A 20 -2.62 15.59 2.11
CA VAL A 20 -2.22 15.22 0.75
C VAL A 20 -1.09 14.20 0.77
N ALA A 21 -0.05 14.41 1.57
CA ALA A 21 1.07 13.49 1.69
C ALA A 21 0.61 12.09 2.15
N SER A 22 -0.17 12.00 3.23
CA SER A 22 -0.71 10.72 3.72
C SER A 22 -1.60 10.03 2.68
N LYS A 23 -2.41 10.79 1.94
CA LYS A 23 -3.22 10.24 0.85
C LYS A 23 -2.34 9.67 -0.27
N ILE A 24 -1.37 10.44 -0.76
CA ILE A 24 -0.46 9.99 -1.83
C ILE A 24 0.32 8.74 -1.39
N GLN A 25 0.82 8.71 -0.16
CA GLN A 25 1.48 7.55 0.42
C GLN A 25 0.59 6.30 0.43
N LEU A 26 -0.66 6.43 0.86
CA LEU A 26 -1.62 5.32 0.85
C LEU A 26 -1.88 4.79 -0.57
N TYR A 27 -2.12 5.69 -1.53
CA TYR A 27 -2.39 5.27 -2.92
C TYR A 27 -1.15 4.70 -3.61
N ALA A 28 0.05 5.19 -3.29
CA ALA A 28 1.31 4.58 -3.74
C ALA A 28 1.50 3.18 -3.14
N ALA A 29 1.24 3.01 -1.84
CA ALA A 29 1.29 1.72 -1.18
C ALA A 29 0.31 0.72 -1.80
N PHE A 30 -0.90 1.16 -2.15
CA PHE A 30 -1.86 0.33 -2.89
C PHE A 30 -1.31 -0.11 -4.25
N GLY A 31 -0.84 0.83 -5.06
CA GLY A 31 -0.33 0.53 -6.41
C GLY A 31 0.83 -0.46 -6.37
N LEU A 32 1.86 -0.15 -5.58
CA LEU A 32 3.06 -0.98 -5.47
C LEU A 32 2.78 -2.35 -4.83
N TYR A 33 1.83 -2.42 -3.89
CA TYR A 33 1.40 -3.70 -3.33
C TYR A 33 0.69 -4.53 -4.40
N GLN A 34 -0.25 -3.96 -5.15
CA GLN A 34 -1.01 -4.71 -6.15
C GLN A 34 -0.17 -5.20 -7.32
N THR A 35 0.90 -4.48 -7.68
CA THR A 35 1.87 -4.93 -8.71
C THR A 35 2.86 -5.96 -8.18
N GLY A 36 2.87 -6.23 -6.87
CA GLY A 36 3.82 -7.14 -6.23
C GLY A 36 5.24 -6.56 -6.09
N GLU A 37 5.43 -5.26 -6.34
CA GLU A 37 6.72 -4.59 -6.21
C GLU A 37 7.18 -4.47 -4.76
N ILE A 38 6.21 -4.39 -3.83
CA ILE A 38 6.48 -4.35 -2.40
C ILE A 38 5.63 -5.37 -1.64
N SER A 39 6.18 -5.89 -0.55
CA SER A 39 5.43 -6.77 0.36
C SER A 39 4.34 -6.00 1.10
N VAL A 40 3.37 -6.72 1.67
CA VAL A 40 2.35 -6.11 2.54
C VAL A 40 2.96 -5.34 3.72
N GLY A 41 4.09 -5.81 4.26
CA GLY A 41 4.79 -5.11 5.36
C GLY A 41 5.36 -3.77 4.92
N ALA A 42 6.04 -3.74 3.77
CA ALA A 42 6.54 -2.50 3.19
C ALA A 42 5.41 -1.54 2.78
N ALA A 43 4.29 -2.07 2.31
CA ALA A 43 3.10 -1.27 2.02
C ALA A 43 2.48 -0.64 3.27
N CYS A 44 2.46 -1.37 4.39
CA CYS A 44 2.02 -0.83 5.70
C CYS A 44 2.93 0.31 6.17
N GLU A 45 4.24 0.15 6.06
CA GLU A 45 5.22 1.19 6.42
C GLU A 45 5.05 2.43 5.54
N LEU A 46 4.91 2.26 4.21
CA LEU A 46 4.71 3.37 3.28
C LEU A 46 3.38 4.10 3.56
N ALA A 47 2.30 3.37 3.84
CA ALA A 47 1.00 3.94 4.17
C ALA A 47 0.92 4.53 5.59
N GLY A 48 1.91 4.26 6.45
CA GLY A 48 1.94 4.75 7.84
C GLY A 48 0.85 4.14 8.73
N VAL A 49 0.43 2.90 8.46
CA VAL A 49 -0.64 2.21 9.20
C VAL A 49 -0.23 0.78 9.58
N ASP A 50 -0.90 0.20 10.58
CA ASP A 50 -0.70 -1.20 10.92
C ASP A 50 -1.30 -2.15 9.87
N ARG A 51 -0.92 -3.43 9.96
CA ARG A 51 -1.34 -4.47 9.00
C ARG A 51 -2.85 -4.64 8.92
N TYR A 52 -3.58 -4.62 10.02
CA TYR A 52 -5.03 -4.82 10.00
C TYR A 52 -5.73 -3.62 9.37
N THR A 53 -5.29 -2.42 9.69
CA THR A 53 -5.78 -1.19 9.07
C THR A 53 -5.52 -1.18 7.56
N PHE A 54 -4.32 -1.55 7.12
CA PHE A 54 -3.99 -1.61 5.69
C PHE A 54 -4.89 -2.61 4.94
N LEU A 55 -5.07 -3.83 5.47
CA LEU A 55 -5.92 -4.84 4.84
C LEU A 55 -7.40 -4.43 4.82
N ALA A 56 -7.89 -3.74 5.85
CA ALA A 56 -9.23 -3.18 5.89
C ALA A 56 -9.41 -2.09 4.81
N LEU A 57 -8.43 -1.20 4.66
CA LEU A 57 -8.41 -0.20 3.59
C LEU A 57 -8.36 -0.84 2.21
N CYS A 58 -7.56 -1.89 2.00
CA CYS A 58 -7.56 -2.66 0.74
C CYS A 58 -8.95 -3.16 0.40
N LYS A 59 -9.64 -3.77 1.36
CA LYS A 59 -11.02 -4.24 1.18
C LYS A 59 -11.99 -3.08 0.88
N GLN A 60 -11.89 -1.97 1.61
CA GLN A 60 -12.74 -0.79 1.40
C GLN A 60 -12.57 -0.20 0.00
N HIS A 61 -11.36 -0.23 -0.54
CA HIS A 61 -11.02 0.28 -1.87
C HIS A 61 -11.16 -0.76 -2.99
N GLY A 62 -11.66 -1.98 -2.69
CA GLY A 62 -11.87 -3.03 -3.68
C GLY A 62 -10.59 -3.67 -4.22
N LEU A 63 -9.49 -3.58 -3.49
CA LEU A 63 -8.20 -4.16 -3.88
C LEU A 63 -8.19 -5.67 -3.59
N VAL A 64 -7.76 -6.45 -4.59
CA VAL A 64 -7.47 -7.87 -4.41
C VAL A 64 -6.24 -8.00 -3.52
N LEU A 65 -6.37 -8.79 -2.45
CA LEU A 65 -5.24 -9.11 -1.59
C LEU A 65 -4.33 -10.08 -2.32
N LEU A 66 -3.05 -9.75 -2.41
CA LEU A 66 -2.02 -10.71 -2.79
C LEU A 66 -1.88 -11.72 -1.64
N THR A 67 -2.41 -12.91 -1.90
CA THR A 67 -2.31 -14.07 -1.01
C THR A 67 -1.61 -15.17 -1.77
N GLN A 68 -0.74 -15.92 -1.09
CA GLN A 68 -0.22 -17.16 -1.65
C GLN A 68 -1.38 -18.11 -1.94
N THR A 69 -1.29 -18.79 -3.07
CA THR A 69 -2.17 -19.92 -3.38
C THR A 69 -1.79 -21.12 -2.49
N PRO A 70 -2.71 -22.07 -2.27
CA PRO A 70 -2.38 -23.30 -1.55
C PRO A 70 -1.19 -24.06 -2.14
N ASP A 71 -1.06 -24.07 -3.47
CA ASP A 71 0.04 -24.77 -4.16
C ASP A 71 1.39 -24.07 -3.95
N GLU A 72 1.42 -22.74 -3.96
CA GLU A 72 2.61 -21.95 -3.62
C GLU A 72 3.04 -22.18 -2.17
N LEU A 73 2.08 -22.22 -1.25
CA LEU A 73 2.34 -22.49 0.16
C LEU A 73 2.90 -23.91 0.39
N GLU A 74 2.34 -24.91 -0.29
CA GLU A 74 2.81 -26.30 -0.22
C GLU A 74 4.24 -26.41 -0.79
N ALA A 75 4.52 -25.74 -1.92
CA ALA A 75 5.86 -25.71 -2.50
C ALA A 75 6.88 -25.05 -1.56
N ASP A 76 6.53 -23.93 -0.92
CA ASP A 76 7.38 -23.28 0.08
C ASP A 76 7.63 -24.21 1.27
N PHE A 77 6.61 -24.94 1.74
CA PHE A 77 6.71 -25.87 2.87
C PHE A 77 7.64 -27.06 2.57
N LEU A 78 7.55 -27.63 1.37
CA LEU A 78 8.36 -28.79 0.96
C LEU A 78 9.82 -28.44 0.65
N ASN A 79 10.15 -27.15 0.48
CA ASN A 79 11.50 -26.66 0.21
C ASN A 79 12.25 -26.16 1.47
N LEU A 80 11.69 -26.38 2.67
CA LEU A 80 12.32 -26.12 3.98
C LEU A 80 13.13 -27.33 4.47
#